data_AF-A0A0M3JM85-F1
#
_entry.id   AF-A0A0M3JM85-F1
#
_cell.length_a   1.000
_cell.length_b   1.000
_cell.length_c   1.000
_cell.angle_alpha   90.00
_cell.angle_beta   90.00
_cell.angle_gamma   90.00
#
_symmetry.space_group_name_H-M   'P 1'
#
loop_
_entity.id
_entity.type
_entity.pdbx_description
1 polymer ?
#
loop_
_entity_poly.entity_id
_entity_poly.type
_entity_poly.pdbx_seq_one_letter_code
_entity_poly.pdbx_strand_id
1 'polypeptide(L)'
;MTHWPGTAREWLNAQEAVSEQNISKAISILSAVESSNLRIIIELGRLHYAIGQRQKAAMHLQRAHNLDSGCSYSMDILAYILAQVFY
;
A
#
# COMPACT_ATOMS: atom_id res chain seq x y z
N MET A 1 28.12 -11.47 4.26
CA MET A 1 27.18 -10.46 3.70
C MET A 1 25.84 -11.13 3.49
N THR A 2 24.85 -10.83 4.31
CA THR A 2 23.47 -11.29 4.09
C THR A 2 22.87 -10.49 2.95
N HIS A 3 22.71 -11.13 1.79
CA HIS A 3 22.05 -10.50 0.65
C HIS A 3 20.55 -10.48 0.96
N TRP A 4 20.03 -9.32 1.34
CA TRP A 4 18.59 -9.16 1.55
C TRP A 4 17.85 -9.39 0.24
N PRO A 5 16.68 -10.06 0.24
CA PRO A 5 15.81 -10.06 -0.92
C PRO A 5 15.55 -8.62 -1.37
N GLY A 6 15.63 -8.33 -2.68
CA GLY A 6 15.49 -6.95 -3.20
C GLY A 6 14.24 -6.24 -2.66
N THR A 7 13.14 -6.97 -2.48
CA THR A 7 11.89 -6.49 -1.88
C THR A 7 12.05 -5.96 -0.45
N ALA A 8 12.89 -6.58 0.39
CA ALA A 8 13.09 -6.13 1.77
C ALA A 8 13.89 -4.83 1.84
N ARG A 9 14.86 -4.65 0.93
CA ARG A 9 15.60 -3.40 0.80
C ARG A 9 14.71 -2.26 0.34
N GLU A 10 13.91 -2.49 -0.70
CA GLU A 10 12.99 -1.46 -1.19
C GLU A 10 11.86 -1.14 -0.19
N TRP A 11 11.41 -2.13 0.59
CA TRP A 11 10.52 -1.86 1.72
C TRP A 11 11.14 -0.87 2.72
N LEU A 12 12.39 -1.11 3.14
CA LEU A 12 13.08 -0.22 4.08
C LEU A 12 13.22 1.20 3.50
N ASN A 13 13.69 1.32 2.25
CA ASN A 13 13.83 2.62 1.57
C ASN A 13 12.49 3.37 1.48
N ALA A 14 11.39 2.65 1.26
CA ALA A 14 10.06 3.25 1.23
C ALA A 14 9.62 3.75 2.61
N GLN A 15 9.90 3.00 3.69
CA GLN A 15 9.58 3.44 5.04
C GLN A 15 10.40 4.67 5.46
N GLU A 16 11.67 4.75 5.06
CA GLU A 16 12.48 5.97 5.23
C GLU A 16 11.82 7.16 4.52
N ALA A 17 11.40 7.00 3.26
CA ALA A 17 10.69 8.05 2.53
C ALA A 17 9.36 8.46 3.20
N VAL A 18 8.62 7.52 3.81
CA VAL A 18 7.43 7.84 4.63
C VAL A 18 7.81 8.68 5.85
N SER A 19 8.90 8.34 6.54
CA SER A 19 9.37 9.10 7.71
C SER A 19 9.80 10.53 7.35
N GLU A 20 10.29 10.73 6.14
CA GLU A 20 10.62 12.04 5.55
C GLU A 20 9.38 12.81 5.04
N GLN A 21 8.17 12.27 5.23
CA GLN A 21 6.91 12.75 4.65
C GLN A 21 6.90 12.80 3.11
N ASN A 22 7.85 12.13 2.45
CA ASN A 22 7.94 12.03 1.01
C ASN A 22 7.13 10.83 0.50
N ILE A 23 5.80 10.95 0.61
CA ILE A 23 4.86 9.88 0.27
C ILE A 23 4.94 9.48 -1.22
N SER A 24 5.17 10.44 -2.11
CA SER A 24 5.33 10.18 -3.55
C SER A 24 6.55 9.29 -3.84
N LYS A 25 7.68 9.53 -3.17
CA LYS A 25 8.88 8.68 -3.26
C LYS A 25 8.62 7.28 -2.72
N ALA A 26 7.94 7.17 -1.57
CA ALA A 26 7.57 5.89 -1.00
C ALA A 26 6.69 5.05 -1.96
N ILE A 27 5.69 5.67 -2.58
CA ILE A 27 4.84 5.03 -3.59
C ILE A 27 5.70 4.55 -4.77
N SER A 28 6.58 5.42 -5.30
CA SER A 28 7.43 5.06 -6.45
C SER A 28 8.33 3.86 -6.16
N ILE A 29 8.92 3.78 -4.96
CA ILE A 29 9.76 2.67 -4.55
C ILE A 29 8.94 1.38 -4.47
N LEU A 30 7.80 1.42 -3.78
CA LEU A 30 6.96 0.24 -3.57
C LEU A 30 6.32 -0.27 -4.87
N SER A 31 5.89 0.62 -5.77
CA SER A 31 5.35 0.24 -7.08
C SER A 31 6.37 -0.52 -7.94
N ALA A 32 7.67 -0.21 -7.82
CA ALA A 32 8.72 -0.89 -8.58
C ALA A 32 8.95 -2.34 -8.14
N VAL A 33 8.56 -2.66 -6.90
CA VAL A 33 8.68 -4.01 -6.31
C VAL A 33 7.33 -4.61 -5.94
N GLU A 34 6.23 -4.09 -6.52
CA GLU A 34 4.87 -4.60 -6.36
C GLU A 34 4.74 -5.99 -7.02
N SER A 35 5.40 -6.95 -6.39
CA SER A 35 5.10 -8.37 -6.47
C SER A 35 3.78 -8.62 -5.73
N SER A 36 3.18 -9.79 -5.88
CA SER A 36 1.98 -10.23 -5.13
C SER A 36 2.19 -10.32 -3.60
N ASN A 37 3.15 -9.57 -3.05
CA ASN A 37 3.38 -9.38 -1.64
C ASN A 37 2.25 -8.53 -1.04
N LEU A 38 1.40 -9.18 -0.24
CA LEU A 38 0.24 -8.59 0.40
C LEU A 38 0.57 -7.32 1.20
N ARG A 39 1.72 -7.29 1.90
CA ARG A 39 2.10 -6.14 2.73
C ARG A 39 2.39 -4.89 1.90
N ILE A 40 3.05 -5.05 0.75
CA ILE A 40 3.35 -3.95 -0.18
C ILE A 40 2.06 -3.41 -0.80
N ILE A 41 1.16 -4.30 -1.22
CA ILE A 41 -0.13 -3.91 -1.81
C ILE A 41 -0.94 -3.09 -0.79
N ILE A 42 -1.03 -3.53 0.47
CA ILE A 42 -1.75 -2.78 1.50
C ILE A 42 -1.11 -1.42 1.75
N GLU A 43 0.23 -1.36 1.84
CA GLU A 43 0.92 -0.10 2.10
C GLU A 43 0.74 0.90 0.95
N LEU A 44 0.79 0.46 -0.32
CA LEU A 44 0.42 1.30 -1.46
C LEU A 44 -1.00 1.85 -1.33
N GLY A 45 -1.96 1.01 -0.90
CA GLY A 45 -3.32 1.44 -0.61
C GLY A 45 -3.39 2.56 0.44
N ARG A 46 -2.69 2.40 1.56
CA ARG A 46 -2.61 3.40 2.65
C ARG A 46 -1.94 4.70 2.20
N LEU A 47 -0.84 4.62 1.45
CA LEU A 47 -0.11 5.80 0.97
C LEU A 47 -0.94 6.58 -0.05
N HIS A 48 -1.62 5.90 -0.98
CA HIS A 48 -2.54 6.56 -1.91
C HIS A 48 -3.70 7.23 -1.17
N TYR A 49 -4.23 6.61 -0.12
CA TYR A 49 -5.26 7.22 0.71
C TYR A 49 -4.76 8.49 1.40
N ALA A 50 -3.55 8.46 1.97
CA ALA A 50 -2.95 9.59 2.67
C ALA A 50 -2.77 10.84 1.79
N ILE A 51 -2.55 10.66 0.48
CA ILE A 51 -2.45 11.77 -0.50
C ILE A 51 -3.77 12.08 -1.22
N GLY A 52 -4.89 11.55 -0.72
CA GLY A 52 -6.23 11.83 -1.26
C GLY A 52 -6.58 11.06 -2.55
N GLN A 53 -5.75 10.13 -3.01
CA GLN A 53 -6.00 9.32 -4.21
C GLN A 53 -6.89 8.11 -3.89
N ARG A 54 -8.16 8.39 -3.52
CA ARG A 54 -9.12 7.38 -3.04
C ARG A 54 -9.36 6.22 -4.01
N GLN A 55 -9.43 6.47 -5.31
CA GLN A 55 -9.65 5.41 -6.31
C GLN A 55 -8.47 4.42 -6.35
N LYS A 56 -7.23 4.91 -6.35
CA LYS A 56 -6.04 4.04 -6.31
C LYS A 56 -5.92 3.30 -4.99
N ALA A 57 -6.25 3.97 -3.89
CA ALA A 57 -6.30 3.34 -2.58
C ALA A 57 -7.27 2.15 -2.57
N ALA A 58 -8.50 2.34 -3.06
CA ALA A 58 -9.50 1.29 -3.14
C ALA A 58 -9.04 0.12 -4.04
N MET A 59 -8.43 0.42 -5.19
CA MET A 59 -7.91 -0.60 -6.11
C MET A 59 -6.88 -1.52 -5.42
N HIS A 60 -5.88 -0.97 -4.74
CA HIS A 60 -4.88 -1.78 -4.04
C HIS A 60 -5.48 -2.54 -2.86
N LEU A 61 -6.33 -1.91 -2.05
CA LEU A 61 -6.94 -2.55 -0.88
C LEU A 61 -7.92 -3.67 -1.28
N GLN A 62 -8.67 -3.49 -2.36
CA GLN A 62 -9.53 -4.54 -2.91
C GLN A 62 -8.70 -5.71 -3.46
N ARG A 63 -7.57 -5.42 -4.13
CA ARG A 63 -6.62 -6.46 -4.56
C ARG A 63 -6.06 -7.24 -3.36
N ALA A 64 -5.70 -6.55 -2.28
CA ALA A 64 -5.22 -7.20 -1.06
C ALA A 64 -6.30 -8.12 -0.45
N HIS A 65 -7.54 -7.64 -0.36
CA HIS A 65 -8.67 -8.44 0.13
C HIS A 65 -8.95 -9.67 -0.75
N ASN A 66 -8.84 -9.55 -2.07
CA ASN A 66 -9.01 -10.68 -2.98
C ASN A 66 -7.88 -11.71 -2.87
N LEU A 67 -6.66 -11.28 -2.54
CA LEU A 67 -5.51 -12.16 -2.33
C LEU A 67 -5.61 -12.91 -1.00
N ASP A 68 -6.08 -12.23 0.04
CA ASP A 68 -6.31 -12.81 1.37
C ASP A 68 -7.52 -12.13 2.03
N SER A 69 -8.67 -12.79 1.95
CA SER A 69 -9.93 -12.29 2.54
C SER A 69 -9.93 -12.28 4.07
N GLY A 70 -9.00 -13.00 4.71
CA GLY A 70 -8.80 -12.99 6.16
C GLY A 70 -7.98 -11.80 6.65
N CYS A 71 -7.31 -11.08 5.75
CA CYS A 71 -6.53 -9.89 6.11
C CYS A 71 -7.47 -8.70 6.34
N SER A 72 -7.68 -8.35 7.60
CA SER A 72 -8.48 -7.19 8.01
C SER A 72 -7.72 -5.87 8.01
N TYR A 73 -6.40 -5.90 7.81
CA TYR A 73 -5.57 -4.70 7.91
C TYR A 73 -5.90 -3.69 6.80
N SER A 74 -6.21 -2.45 7.18
CA SER A 74 -6.64 -1.34 6.30
C SER A 74 -8.00 -1.54 5.59
N MET A 75 -8.82 -2.51 6.03
CA MET A 75 -10.17 -2.70 5.48
C MET A 75 -11.16 -1.63 5.95
N ASP A 76 -10.88 -0.96 7.06
CA ASP A 76 -11.57 0.25 7.51
C ASP A 76 -11.49 1.38 6.46
N ILE A 77 -10.30 1.59 5.87
CA ILE A 77 -10.10 2.56 4.78
C ILE A 77 -10.92 2.15 3.55
N LEU A 78 -10.87 0.87 3.16
CA LEU A 78 -11.63 0.38 2.00
C LEU A 78 -13.14 0.56 2.23
N ALA A 79 -13.65 0.14 3.40
CA ALA A 79 -15.05 0.29 3.75
C ALA A 79 -15.48 1.76 3.74
N TYR A 80 -14.66 2.67 4.28
CA TYR A 80 -14.91 4.10 4.25
C TYR A 80 -14.99 4.66 2.84
N ILE A 81 -14.03 4.31 1.96
CA ILE A 81 -14.05 4.76 0.56
C ILE A 81 -15.30 4.23 -0.16
N LEU A 82 -15.63 2.95 0.02
CA LEU A 82 -16.80 2.34 -0.61
C LEU A 82 -18.11 2.97 -0.12
N ALA A 83 -18.24 3.23 1.18
CA ALA A 83 -19.41 3.91 1.72
C ALA A 83 -19.65 5.29 1.09
N GLN A 84 -18.59 6.05 0.81
CA GLN A 84 -18.71 7.37 0.16
C GLN A 84 -19.15 7.33 -1.30
N VAL A 85 -19.00 6.19 -1.98
CA VAL A 85 -19.40 6.05 -3.39
C VAL A 85 -20.89 5.72 -3.51
N PHE A 86 -21.47 5.10 -2.48
CA PHE A 86 -22.87 4.66 -2.45
C PHE A 86 -23.84 5.65 -1.77
N TYR A 87 -23.38 6.84 -1.40
CA TYR A 87 -24.18 7.95 -0.88
C TYR A 87 -23.85 9.25 -1.62
#